data_AF-A0A0D6LSN4-F1
#
_entry.id   AF-A0A0D6LSN4-F1
#
_cell.length_a   1.000
_cell.length_b   1.000
_cell.length_c   1.000
_cell.angle_alpha   90.00
_cell.angle_beta   90.00
_cell.angle_gamma   90.00
#
_symmetry.space_group_name_H-M   'P 1'
#
loop_
_entity.id
_entity.type
_entity.pdbx_description
1 polymer ?
#
loop_
_entity_poly.entity_id
_entity_poly.type
_entity_poly.pdbx_seq_one_letter_code
_entity_poly.pdbx_strand_id
1 'polypeptide(L)'
;MHGKQTLVGLSQDPSFDKQMKKSVTDSEYRAVKEILEDIGKKGGIDSLDSTSTSLASALSRNGSVRKAVQRKLPDNVQFDLDEIRADLTAAGWERRIGGLKRFLEMSLSATKAVASDTKLFEAFIGRLNDINSKVSLDGLDTYLATLPVLSKMYSTETHLKAVLNQLVLALMSHLSSKSEEHRTTAQKCLRETIKQIDPASLSPAIAAATRKANIKQKPYMLSMFNRLNFNLYPTKPKQVEVVALPILWECLKAGLADSEMKKAVTEFAKGLEQLMGERALLDQASMELDPQRKKLLESLIR
;
A
#
# COMPACT_ATOMS: atom_id res chain seq x y z
N MET A 1 -22.45 9.47 -10.22
CA MET A 1 -23.24 9.51 -11.48
C MET A 1 -24.44 10.43 -11.38
N HIS A 2 -25.29 10.35 -10.34
CA HIS A 2 -26.57 11.10 -10.31
C HIS A 2 -26.49 12.62 -10.07
N GLY A 3 -25.51 13.12 -9.30
CA GLY A 3 -25.49 14.54 -8.90
C GLY A 3 -25.33 15.55 -10.05
N LYS A 4 -24.60 15.20 -11.13
CA LYS A 4 -24.39 16.11 -12.28
C LYS A 4 -25.65 16.23 -13.16
N GLN A 5 -26.35 15.11 -13.37
CA GLN A 5 -27.64 15.11 -14.07
C GLN A 5 -28.69 15.91 -13.29
N THR A 6 -28.74 15.74 -11.97
CA THR A 6 -29.60 16.54 -11.10
C THR A 6 -29.26 18.04 -11.19
N LEU A 7 -27.98 18.42 -11.16
CA LEU A 7 -27.57 19.83 -11.26
C LEU A 7 -27.95 20.47 -12.60
N VAL A 8 -27.80 19.73 -13.71
CA VAL A 8 -28.21 20.21 -15.05
C VAL A 8 -29.74 20.31 -15.14
N GLY A 9 -30.48 19.36 -14.55
CA GLY A 9 -31.94 19.46 -14.48
C GLY A 9 -32.42 20.66 -13.66
N LEU A 10 -31.78 20.91 -12.51
CA LEU A 10 -32.09 22.05 -11.65
C LEU A 10 -31.75 23.39 -12.31
N SER A 11 -30.69 23.46 -13.12
CA SER A 11 -30.26 24.70 -13.76
C SER A 11 -31.18 25.17 -14.89
N GLN A 12 -32.11 24.32 -15.34
CA GLN A 12 -33.15 24.69 -16.30
C GLN A 12 -34.31 25.47 -15.65
N ASP A 13 -34.40 25.49 -14.32
CA ASP A 13 -35.41 26.26 -13.60
C ASP A 13 -35.10 27.77 -13.69
N PRO A 14 -36.04 28.63 -14.13
CA PRO A 14 -35.85 30.08 -14.21
C PRO A 14 -35.46 30.75 -12.88
N SER A 15 -35.78 30.12 -11.75
CA SER A 15 -35.48 30.61 -10.39
C SER A 15 -34.14 30.13 -9.85
N PHE A 16 -33.45 29.21 -10.54
CA PHE A 16 -32.23 28.56 -10.09
C PHE A 16 -31.15 29.54 -9.65
N ASP A 17 -30.85 30.55 -10.48
CA ASP A 17 -29.78 31.52 -10.19
C ASP A 17 -30.09 32.39 -8.98
N LYS A 18 -31.37 32.73 -8.81
CA LYS A 18 -31.83 33.53 -7.68
C LYS A 18 -31.75 32.73 -6.38
N GLN A 19 -32.05 31.44 -6.41
CA GLN A 19 -31.95 30.56 -5.26
C GLN A 19 -30.49 30.26 -4.91
N MET A 20 -29.66 29.92 -5.91
CA MET A 20 -28.25 29.64 -5.69
C MET A 20 -27.50 30.81 -5.06
N LYS A 21 -27.69 32.04 -5.56
CA LYS A 21 -27.06 33.24 -4.97
C LYS A 21 -27.48 33.52 -3.52
N LYS A 22 -28.63 32.98 -3.07
CA LYS A 22 -29.09 33.12 -1.68
C LYS A 22 -28.55 32.02 -0.77
N SER A 23 -28.24 30.86 -1.33
CA SER A 23 -27.92 29.65 -0.56
C SER A 23 -26.42 29.34 -0.48
N VAL A 24 -25.61 29.88 -1.39
CA VAL A 24 -24.16 29.64 -1.42
C VAL A 24 -23.38 30.96 -1.51
N THR A 25 -22.08 30.91 -1.21
CA THR A 25 -21.19 32.06 -1.36
C THR A 25 -20.99 32.43 -2.84
N ASP A 26 -20.59 33.67 -3.12
CA ASP A 26 -20.30 34.12 -4.50
C ASP A 26 -19.22 33.27 -5.19
N SER A 27 -18.25 32.75 -4.43
CA SER A 27 -17.23 31.84 -4.96
C SER A 27 -17.81 30.49 -5.39
N GLU A 28 -18.74 29.94 -4.60
CA GLU A 28 -19.39 28.67 -4.90
C GLU A 28 -20.37 28.81 -6.06
N TYR A 29 -21.11 29.92 -6.12
CA TYR A 29 -21.99 30.24 -7.24
C TYR A 29 -21.21 30.29 -8.57
N ARG A 30 -20.05 30.96 -8.59
CA ARG A 30 -19.18 31.00 -9.78
C ARG A 30 -18.67 29.62 -10.17
N ALA A 31 -18.26 28.80 -9.20
CA ALA A 31 -17.81 27.43 -9.47
C ALA A 31 -18.92 26.57 -10.09
N VAL A 32 -20.16 26.69 -9.60
CA VAL A 32 -21.31 25.96 -10.16
C VAL A 32 -21.62 26.42 -11.60
N LYS A 33 -21.52 27.72 -11.88
CA LYS A 33 -21.69 28.24 -13.25
C LYS A 33 -20.61 27.75 -14.21
N GLU A 34 -19.35 27.75 -13.79
CA GLU A 34 -18.24 27.23 -14.58
C GLU A 34 -18.44 25.73 -14.91
N ILE A 35 -18.91 24.94 -13.95
CA ILE A 35 -19.25 23.52 -14.15
C ILE A 35 -20.36 23.36 -15.20
N LEU A 36 -21.42 24.17 -15.14
CA LEU A 36 -22.52 24.12 -16.10
C LEU A 36 -22.06 24.51 -17.52
N GLU A 37 -21.20 25.52 -17.65
CA GLU A 37 -20.61 25.91 -18.93
C GLU A 37 -19.72 24.82 -19.52
N ASP A 38 -18.89 24.17 -18.69
CA ASP A 38 -18.01 23.08 -19.12
C ASP A 38 -18.79 21.84 -19.57
N ILE A 39 -19.93 21.56 -18.93
CA ILE A 39 -20.86 20.51 -19.37
C ILE A 39 -21.47 20.87 -20.73
N GLY A 40 -21.85 22.14 -20.93
CA GLY A 40 -22.40 22.63 -22.20
C GLY A 40 -21.39 22.55 -23.36
N LYS A 41 -20.12 22.89 -23.11
CA LYS A 41 -19.05 22.87 -24.13
C LYS A 41 -18.64 21.47 -24.60
N LYS A 42 -18.90 20.43 -23.80
CA LYS A 42 -18.47 19.04 -24.08
C LYS A 42 -19.57 18.14 -24.69
N GLY A 43 -20.58 18.71 -25.33
CA GLY A 43 -21.60 17.95 -26.06
C GLY A 43 -22.70 17.35 -25.19
N GLY A 44 -22.90 17.88 -23.97
CA GLY A 44 -24.00 17.48 -23.10
C GLY A 44 -23.71 16.23 -22.26
N ILE A 45 -24.78 15.69 -21.67
CA ILE A 45 -24.74 14.66 -20.62
C ILE A 45 -24.13 13.33 -21.09
N ASP A 46 -24.16 13.06 -22.40
CA ASP A 46 -23.78 11.78 -22.99
C ASP A 46 -22.26 11.60 -23.18
N SER A 47 -21.44 12.65 -22.97
CA SER A 47 -19.98 12.59 -23.14
C SER A 47 -19.20 12.28 -21.84
N LEU A 48 -19.85 11.90 -20.73
CA LEU A 48 -19.29 12.09 -19.39
C LEU A 48 -19.02 10.83 -18.53
N ASP A 49 -18.93 9.63 -19.13
CA ASP A 49 -18.56 8.40 -18.40
C ASP A 49 -17.07 8.34 -17.97
N SER A 50 -16.25 9.33 -18.32
CA SER A 50 -14.78 9.28 -18.10
C SER A 50 -14.22 10.26 -17.06
N THR A 51 -15.01 10.85 -16.16
CA THR A 51 -14.42 11.82 -15.19
C THR A 51 -15.11 11.87 -13.82
N SER A 52 -14.71 10.95 -12.93
CA SER A 52 -15.08 10.93 -11.51
C SER A 52 -13.95 11.40 -10.56
N THR A 53 -12.77 11.77 -11.04
CA THR A 53 -11.61 12.08 -10.19
C THR A 53 -11.36 13.57 -9.91
N SER A 54 -12.09 14.50 -10.54
CA SER A 54 -11.78 15.94 -10.44
C SER A 54 -12.56 16.72 -9.38
N LEU A 55 -13.55 16.11 -8.69
CA LEU A 55 -14.40 16.86 -7.74
C LEU A 55 -13.74 17.11 -6.37
N ALA A 56 -12.74 16.31 -5.97
CA ALA A 56 -11.97 16.58 -4.75
C ALA A 56 -10.97 17.75 -4.93
N SER A 57 -10.64 18.13 -6.17
CA SER A 57 -9.62 19.15 -6.46
C SER A 57 -10.17 20.57 -6.51
N ALA A 58 -11.50 20.76 -6.64
CA ALA A 58 -12.11 22.09 -6.81
C ALA A 58 -12.31 22.84 -5.48
N LEU A 59 -12.29 22.14 -4.33
CA LEU A 59 -12.44 22.76 -3.01
C LEU A 59 -11.11 23.07 -2.31
N SER A 60 -9.97 22.69 -2.91
CA SER A 60 -8.63 23.06 -2.40
C SER A 60 -8.11 24.29 -3.12
N ARG A 61 -8.62 25.47 -2.75
CA ARG A 61 -8.05 26.75 -3.19
C ARG A 61 -7.18 27.33 -2.07
N ASN A 62 -5.90 26.94 -2.09
CA ASN A 62 -4.74 27.81 -1.85
C ASN A 62 -3.44 27.01 -2.04
N GLY A 63 -3.02 26.89 -3.30
CA GLY A 63 -1.73 26.31 -3.65
C GLY A 63 -1.55 26.38 -5.15
N SER A 64 -0.56 27.14 -5.61
CA SER A 64 -0.11 27.13 -6.99
C SER A 64 0.43 25.74 -7.31
N VAL A 65 -0.44 24.83 -7.75
CA VAL A 65 -0.03 23.56 -8.33
C VAL A 65 0.24 23.86 -9.80
N ARG A 66 1.51 24.06 -10.14
CA ARG A 66 1.96 23.90 -11.52
C ARG A 66 1.44 22.54 -11.96
N LYS A 67 0.48 22.54 -12.89
CA LYS A 67 -0.06 21.34 -13.54
C LYS A 67 1.16 20.56 -14.04
N ALA A 68 1.55 19.50 -13.33
CA ALA A 68 2.64 18.65 -13.75
C ALA A 68 2.16 18.05 -15.08
N VAL A 69 2.72 18.55 -16.18
CA VAL A 69 2.53 17.95 -17.49
C VAL A 69 3.04 16.53 -17.33
N GLN A 70 2.13 15.54 -17.26
CA GLN A 70 2.49 14.14 -17.37
C GLN A 70 3.20 14.02 -18.71
N ARG A 71 4.54 13.93 -18.68
CA ARG A 71 5.32 13.66 -19.88
C ARG A 71 4.89 12.28 -20.34
N LYS A 72 4.18 12.23 -21.47
CA LYS A 72 3.80 10.97 -22.11
C LYS A 72 5.10 10.19 -22.37
N LEU A 73 5.13 8.92 -22.00
CA LEU A 73 6.25 8.04 -22.30
C LEU A 73 6.43 7.94 -23.82
N PRO A 74 7.66 7.73 -24.32
CA PRO A 74 7.87 7.39 -25.72
C PRO A 74 7.02 6.18 -26.13
N ASP A 75 6.44 6.22 -27.33
CA ASP A 75 5.46 5.20 -27.75
C ASP A 75 6.06 3.78 -27.78
N ASN A 76 7.36 3.64 -28.10
CA ASN A 76 8.07 2.36 -28.05
C ASN A 76 8.20 1.82 -26.61
N VAL A 77 8.53 2.68 -25.64
CA VAL A 77 8.60 2.29 -24.23
C VAL A 77 7.22 1.87 -23.74
N GLN A 78 6.18 2.61 -24.12
CA GLN A 78 4.81 2.24 -23.76
C GLN A 78 4.40 0.88 -24.34
N PHE A 79 4.74 0.63 -25.62
CA PHE A 79 4.51 -0.65 -26.27
C PHE A 79 5.20 -1.81 -25.53
N ASP A 80 6.48 -1.64 -25.16
CA ASP A 80 7.23 -2.66 -24.44
C ASP A 80 6.61 -2.95 -23.06
N LEU A 81 6.15 -1.92 -22.32
CA LEU A 81 5.47 -2.11 -21.04
C LEU A 81 4.16 -2.90 -21.19
N ASP A 82 3.39 -2.62 -22.25
CA ASP A 82 2.14 -3.33 -22.54
C ASP A 82 2.40 -4.79 -22.96
N GLU A 83 3.45 -5.06 -23.74
CA GLU A 83 3.86 -6.42 -24.09
C GLU A 83 4.30 -7.22 -22.86
N ILE A 84 5.13 -6.61 -21.99
CA ILE A 84 5.55 -7.24 -20.73
C ILE A 84 4.33 -7.56 -19.87
N ARG A 85 3.35 -6.65 -19.78
CA ARG A 85 2.11 -6.89 -19.02
C ARG A 85 1.29 -8.05 -19.60
N ALA A 86 1.18 -8.12 -20.92
CA ALA A 86 0.49 -9.22 -21.60
C ALA A 86 1.18 -10.57 -21.34
N ASP A 87 2.51 -10.60 -21.36
CA ASP A 87 3.28 -11.81 -21.09
C ASP A 87 3.25 -12.22 -19.62
N LEU A 88 3.35 -11.26 -18.72
CA LEU A 88 3.16 -11.51 -17.30
C LEU A 88 1.79 -12.13 -17.07
N THR A 89 0.72 -11.69 -17.72
CA THR A 89 -0.64 -12.20 -17.52
C THR A 89 -1.05 -13.38 -18.41
N ALA A 90 -0.12 -13.91 -19.23
CA ALA A 90 -0.41 -14.98 -20.18
C ALA A 90 -0.85 -16.30 -19.52
N ALA A 91 -1.68 -17.07 -20.22
CA ALA A 91 -2.14 -18.39 -19.77
C ALA A 91 -1.00 -19.42 -19.67
N GLY A 92 -0.07 -19.39 -20.63
CA GLY A 92 1.11 -20.29 -20.65
C GLY A 92 2.17 -19.84 -19.63
N TRP A 93 2.65 -20.77 -18.81
CA TRP A 93 3.61 -20.46 -17.73
C TRP A 93 4.97 -20.04 -18.30
N GLU A 94 5.39 -20.57 -19.45
CA GLU A 94 6.63 -20.20 -20.14
C GLU A 94 6.63 -18.73 -20.56
N ARG A 95 5.49 -18.23 -21.05
CA ARG A 95 5.32 -16.80 -21.38
C ARG A 95 5.42 -15.92 -20.15
N ARG A 96 4.89 -16.36 -19.00
CA ARG A 96 5.01 -15.62 -17.74
C ARG A 96 6.47 -15.55 -17.26
N ILE A 97 7.25 -16.63 -17.40
CA ILE A 97 8.70 -16.64 -17.15
C ILE A 97 9.41 -15.65 -18.09
N GLY A 98 9.06 -15.64 -19.38
CA GLY A 98 9.57 -14.66 -20.34
C GLY A 98 9.21 -13.22 -19.93
N GLY A 99 7.97 -12.99 -19.48
CA GLY A 99 7.50 -11.73 -18.93
C GLY A 99 8.33 -11.25 -17.73
N LEU A 100 8.66 -12.14 -16.80
CA LEU A 100 9.51 -11.83 -15.64
C LEU A 100 10.92 -11.40 -16.06
N LYS A 101 11.52 -12.07 -17.05
CA LYS A 101 12.84 -11.70 -17.59
C LYS A 101 12.82 -10.31 -18.23
N ARG A 102 11.81 -10.02 -19.06
CA ARG A 102 11.66 -8.70 -19.69
C ARG A 102 11.33 -7.61 -18.67
N PHE A 103 10.55 -7.93 -17.63
CA PHE A 103 10.29 -7.03 -16.51
C PHE A 103 11.58 -6.67 -15.76
N LEU A 104 12.45 -7.65 -15.49
CA LEU A 104 13.77 -7.43 -14.88
C LEU A 104 14.61 -6.48 -15.75
N GLU A 105 14.76 -6.80 -17.04
CA GLU A 105 15.55 -6.00 -17.97
C GLU A 105 15.03 -4.56 -18.06
N MET A 106 13.71 -4.38 -18.21
CA MET A 106 13.07 -3.06 -18.26
C MET A 106 13.23 -2.29 -16.94
N SER A 107 13.20 -2.98 -15.79
CA SER A 107 13.44 -2.36 -14.48
C SER A 107 14.87 -1.82 -14.34
N LEU A 108 15.85 -2.42 -15.03
CA LEU A 108 17.24 -1.99 -15.02
C LEU A 108 17.53 -0.89 -16.06
N SER A 109 16.89 -0.95 -17.23
CA SER A 109 17.15 -0.01 -18.34
C SER A 109 16.25 1.23 -18.33
N ALA A 110 14.99 1.09 -17.89
CA ALA A 110 13.97 2.14 -17.91
C ALA A 110 13.20 2.21 -16.58
N THR A 111 13.92 2.19 -15.45
CA THR A 111 13.37 2.11 -14.08
C THR A 111 12.24 3.09 -13.83
N LYS A 112 12.34 4.35 -14.30
CA LYS A 112 11.29 5.37 -14.12
C LYS A 112 10.00 5.05 -14.86
N ALA A 113 10.09 4.45 -16.04
CA ALA A 113 8.91 4.07 -16.82
C ALA A 113 8.17 2.93 -16.11
N VAL A 114 8.91 1.89 -15.69
CA VAL A 114 8.38 0.79 -14.86
C VAL A 114 7.74 1.33 -13.59
N ALA A 115 8.45 2.19 -12.88
CA ALA A 115 7.99 2.82 -11.63
C ALA A 115 6.70 3.61 -11.76
N SER A 116 6.44 4.20 -12.94
CA SER A 116 5.23 4.97 -13.21
C SER A 116 4.02 4.13 -13.61
N ASP A 117 4.18 2.82 -13.86
CA ASP A 117 3.11 1.94 -14.32
C ASP A 117 2.63 1.00 -13.21
N THR A 118 1.59 1.42 -12.50
CA THR A 118 0.95 0.61 -11.46
C THR A 118 0.44 -0.73 -11.99
N LYS A 119 -0.12 -0.78 -13.20
CA LYS A 119 -0.71 -2.02 -13.75
C LYS A 119 0.34 -3.05 -14.07
N LEU A 120 1.51 -2.60 -14.55
CA LEU A 120 2.66 -3.48 -14.74
C LEU A 120 3.11 -4.10 -13.41
N PHE A 121 3.21 -3.30 -12.35
CA PHE A 121 3.55 -3.81 -11.01
C PHE A 121 2.50 -4.76 -10.45
N GLU A 122 1.21 -4.50 -10.64
CA GLU A 122 0.14 -5.42 -10.22
C GLU A 122 0.25 -6.76 -10.96
N ALA A 123 0.53 -6.74 -12.26
CA ALA A 123 0.78 -7.95 -13.04
C ALA A 123 2.01 -8.72 -12.53
N PHE A 124 3.10 -8.01 -12.20
CA PHE A 124 4.30 -8.59 -11.61
C PHE A 124 4.05 -9.19 -10.22
N ILE A 125 3.35 -8.47 -9.33
CA ILE A 125 2.97 -8.97 -8.00
C ILE A 125 2.10 -10.23 -8.13
N GLY A 126 1.23 -10.30 -9.14
CA GLY A 126 0.47 -11.49 -9.47
C GLY A 126 1.32 -12.71 -9.83
N ARG A 127 2.60 -12.54 -10.18
CA ARG A 127 3.57 -13.64 -10.40
C ARG A 127 4.29 -14.07 -9.14
N LEU A 128 4.40 -13.21 -8.12
CA LEU A 128 4.90 -13.64 -6.82
C LEU A 128 4.03 -14.76 -6.24
N ASN A 129 2.71 -14.73 -6.48
CA ASN A 129 1.76 -15.77 -6.08
C ASN A 129 1.18 -16.56 -7.28
N ASP A 130 2.02 -16.89 -8.25
CA ASP A 130 1.57 -17.66 -9.42
C ASP A 130 1.05 -19.05 -9.03
N ILE A 131 0.07 -19.56 -9.80
CA ILE A 131 -0.43 -20.93 -9.64
C ILE A 131 0.63 -21.98 -9.99
N ASN A 132 1.57 -21.63 -10.87
CA ASN A 132 2.73 -22.45 -11.18
C ASN A 132 3.87 -22.07 -10.23
N SER A 133 4.32 -23.05 -9.43
CA SER A 133 5.36 -22.84 -8.42
C SER A 133 6.70 -22.36 -9.00
N LYS A 134 7.06 -22.78 -10.21
CA LYS A 134 8.29 -22.31 -10.87
C LYS A 134 8.19 -20.83 -11.22
N VAL A 135 7.04 -20.39 -11.74
CA VAL A 135 6.80 -18.96 -12.02
C VAL A 135 6.80 -18.15 -10.73
N SER A 136 6.26 -18.71 -9.65
CA SER A 136 6.26 -18.05 -8.33
C SER A 136 7.68 -17.85 -7.78
N LEU A 137 8.54 -18.87 -7.84
CA LEU A 137 9.94 -18.75 -7.44
C LEU A 137 10.71 -17.76 -8.31
N ASP A 138 10.60 -17.86 -9.64
CA ASP A 138 11.22 -16.91 -10.57
C ASP A 138 10.72 -15.48 -10.29
N GLY A 139 9.46 -15.32 -9.87
CA GLY A 139 8.90 -14.04 -9.44
C GLY A 139 9.59 -13.48 -8.18
N LEU A 140 9.79 -14.31 -7.16
CA LEU A 140 10.50 -13.91 -5.93
C LEU A 140 11.97 -13.55 -6.21
N ASP A 141 12.65 -14.30 -7.07
CA ASP A 141 14.04 -14.00 -7.48
C ASP A 141 14.11 -12.71 -8.31
N THR A 142 13.16 -12.51 -9.22
CA THR A 142 13.02 -11.27 -9.98
C THR A 142 12.78 -10.07 -9.05
N TYR A 143 11.97 -10.23 -8.00
CA TYR A 143 11.79 -9.20 -6.99
C TYR A 143 13.11 -8.85 -6.31
N LEU A 144 13.87 -9.85 -5.85
CA LEU A 144 15.18 -9.62 -5.23
C LEU A 144 16.16 -8.93 -6.17
N ALA A 145 16.17 -9.28 -7.45
CA ALA A 145 17.05 -8.69 -8.46
C ALA A 145 16.69 -7.24 -8.79
N THR A 146 15.40 -6.89 -8.77
CA THR A 146 14.93 -5.52 -9.08
C THR A 146 14.90 -4.60 -7.86
N LEU A 147 14.87 -5.15 -6.64
CA LEU A 147 14.77 -4.38 -5.41
C LEU A 147 15.87 -3.31 -5.24
N PRO A 148 17.16 -3.56 -5.54
CA PRO A 148 18.21 -2.53 -5.39
C PRO A 148 17.95 -1.25 -6.20
N VAL A 149 17.36 -1.37 -7.39
CA VAL A 149 17.06 -0.22 -8.26
C VAL A 149 15.69 0.41 -7.97
N LEU A 150 14.72 -0.37 -7.46
CA LEU A 150 13.36 0.10 -7.18
C LEU A 150 13.12 0.53 -5.72
N SER A 151 13.96 0.14 -4.77
CA SER A 151 13.78 0.33 -3.32
C SER A 151 13.42 1.77 -2.93
N LYS A 152 14.20 2.75 -3.42
CA LYS A 152 13.95 4.17 -3.18
C LYS A 152 12.61 4.61 -3.77
N MET A 153 12.21 4.04 -4.91
CA MET A 153 10.99 4.43 -5.63
C MET A 153 9.73 3.97 -4.92
N TYR A 154 9.78 2.86 -4.18
CA TYR A 154 8.70 2.49 -3.23
C TYR A 154 8.44 3.56 -2.16
N SER A 155 9.38 4.49 -1.96
CA SER A 155 9.31 5.55 -0.95
C SER A 155 9.13 6.95 -1.56
N THR A 156 9.31 7.12 -2.88
CA THR A 156 9.20 8.42 -3.55
C THR A 156 8.08 8.48 -4.59
N GLU A 157 7.78 7.37 -5.26
CA GLU A 157 6.79 7.33 -6.34
C GLU A 157 5.41 6.88 -5.83
N THR A 158 4.37 7.63 -6.19
CA THR A 158 2.99 7.35 -5.78
C THR A 158 2.51 5.97 -6.26
N HIS A 159 2.91 5.59 -7.47
CA HIS A 159 2.51 4.34 -8.12
C HIS A 159 3.06 3.11 -7.39
N LEU A 160 4.35 3.10 -7.00
CA LEU A 160 4.90 1.99 -6.21
C LEU A 160 4.39 1.99 -4.78
N LYS A 161 4.23 3.17 -4.15
CA LYS A 161 3.63 3.26 -2.81
C LYS A 161 2.24 2.61 -2.76
N ALA A 162 1.44 2.79 -3.81
CA ALA A 162 0.09 2.24 -3.89
C ALA A 162 0.05 0.70 -3.87
N VAL A 163 1.10 0.03 -4.36
CA VAL A 163 1.17 -1.44 -4.44
C VAL A 163 1.93 -2.09 -3.29
N LEU A 164 2.56 -1.32 -2.39
CA LEU A 164 3.36 -1.84 -1.27
C LEU A 164 2.59 -2.85 -0.40
N ASN A 165 1.33 -2.58 -0.09
CA ASN A 165 0.51 -3.49 0.69
C ASN A 165 0.26 -4.82 -0.05
N GLN A 166 -0.01 -4.77 -1.36
CA GLN A 166 -0.20 -5.97 -2.16
C GLN A 166 1.10 -6.79 -2.25
N LEU A 167 2.22 -6.11 -2.46
CA LEU A 167 3.56 -6.71 -2.50
C LEU A 167 3.87 -7.46 -1.20
N VAL A 168 3.76 -6.79 -0.04
CA VAL A 168 4.09 -7.39 1.26
C VAL A 168 3.17 -8.59 1.55
N LEU A 169 1.88 -8.50 1.23
CA LEU A 169 0.95 -9.62 1.38
C LEU A 169 1.34 -10.81 0.49
N ALA A 170 1.80 -10.55 -0.74
CA ALA A 170 2.24 -11.59 -1.65
C ALA A 170 3.55 -12.27 -1.20
N LEU A 171 4.48 -11.52 -0.61
CA LEU A 171 5.67 -12.12 0.00
C LEU A 171 5.31 -12.95 1.24
N MET A 172 4.42 -12.43 2.09
CA MET A 172 4.00 -13.09 3.33
C MET A 172 3.28 -14.43 3.08
N SER A 173 2.50 -14.58 2.00
CA SER A 173 1.76 -15.82 1.72
C SER A 173 2.65 -17.06 1.63
N HIS A 174 3.89 -16.88 1.19
CA HIS A 174 4.86 -17.98 1.06
C HIS A 174 5.43 -18.48 2.37
N LEU A 175 5.33 -17.72 3.46
CA LEU A 175 5.87 -18.13 4.77
C LEU A 175 5.20 -19.42 5.30
N SER A 176 3.97 -19.71 4.87
CA SER A 176 3.24 -20.95 5.20
C SER A 176 3.33 -22.03 4.12
N SER A 177 4.14 -21.85 3.07
CA SER A 177 4.31 -22.84 2.00
C SER A 177 4.88 -24.15 2.55
N LYS A 178 4.58 -25.29 1.89
CA LYS A 178 5.23 -26.57 2.17
C LYS A 178 6.63 -26.66 1.56
N SER A 179 6.89 -25.93 0.48
CA SER A 179 8.21 -25.83 -0.15
C SER A 179 9.14 -24.99 0.73
N GLU A 180 10.27 -25.57 1.13
CA GLU A 180 11.29 -24.86 1.89
C GLU A 180 11.90 -23.71 1.09
N GLU A 181 12.16 -23.93 -0.19
CA GLU A 181 12.69 -22.91 -1.10
C GLU A 181 11.77 -21.67 -1.19
N HIS A 182 10.46 -21.86 -1.35
CA HIS A 182 9.53 -20.73 -1.34
C HIS A 182 9.57 -19.99 0.01
N ARG A 183 9.56 -20.73 1.13
CA ARG A 183 9.63 -20.13 2.48
C ARG A 183 10.91 -19.32 2.64
N THR A 184 12.07 -19.88 2.35
CA THR A 184 13.37 -19.24 2.58
C THR A 184 13.61 -18.06 1.65
N THR A 185 13.21 -18.16 0.37
CA THR A 185 13.29 -17.05 -0.59
C THR A 185 12.33 -15.92 -0.20
N ALA A 186 11.10 -16.21 0.23
CA ALA A 186 10.17 -15.18 0.70
C ALA A 186 10.65 -14.48 1.99
N GLN A 187 11.22 -15.25 2.93
CA GLN A 187 11.89 -14.66 4.10
C GLN A 187 13.04 -13.73 3.68
N LYS A 188 13.85 -14.12 2.69
CA LYS A 188 14.90 -13.26 2.13
C LYS A 188 14.30 -11.99 1.51
N CYS A 189 13.24 -12.11 0.72
CA CYS A 189 12.52 -10.96 0.15
C CYS A 189 12.06 -9.99 1.24
N LEU A 190 11.39 -10.47 2.28
CA LEU A 190 10.93 -9.62 3.39
C LEU A 190 12.10 -8.95 4.12
N ARG A 191 13.20 -9.67 4.36
CA ARG A 191 14.40 -9.10 5.03
C ARG A 191 15.03 -7.98 4.24
N GLU A 192 15.21 -8.18 2.93
CA GLU A 192 15.77 -7.16 2.05
C GLU A 192 14.81 -5.97 1.88
N THR A 193 13.49 -6.23 1.84
CA THR A 193 12.48 -5.17 1.80
C THR A 193 12.60 -4.22 3.00
N ILE A 194 12.69 -4.76 4.22
CA ILE A 194 12.85 -3.96 5.45
C ILE A 194 14.20 -3.22 5.50
N LYS A 195 15.24 -3.80 4.88
CA LYS A 195 16.58 -3.20 4.85
C LYS A 195 16.68 -2.03 3.88
N GLN A 196 15.96 -2.08 2.75
CA GLN A 196 16.19 -1.17 1.62
C GLN A 196 15.09 -0.12 1.42
N ILE A 197 13.85 -0.37 1.85
CA ILE A 197 12.73 0.58 1.71
C ILE A 197 12.64 1.45 2.96
N ASP A 198 12.30 2.73 2.78
CA ASP A 198 12.08 3.68 3.87
C ASP A 198 11.10 3.13 4.92
N PRO A 199 11.47 3.09 6.21
CA PRO A 199 10.64 2.49 7.25
C PRO A 199 9.27 3.14 7.41
N ALA A 200 9.17 4.46 7.22
CA ALA A 200 7.91 5.18 7.40
C ALA A 200 6.90 4.82 6.31
N SER A 201 7.37 4.65 5.07
CA SER A 201 6.57 4.22 3.91
C SER A 201 6.16 2.75 4.01
N LEU A 202 7.03 1.89 4.54
CA LEU A 202 6.80 0.44 4.62
C LEU A 202 5.93 0.01 5.81
N SER A 203 5.98 0.75 6.93
CA SER A 203 5.30 0.40 8.18
C SER A 203 3.80 0.07 8.03
N PRO A 204 2.98 0.86 7.32
CA PRO A 204 1.57 0.52 7.13
C PRO A 204 1.33 -0.84 6.44
N ALA A 205 2.16 -1.18 5.44
CA ALA A 205 2.04 -2.42 4.69
C ALA A 205 2.46 -3.65 5.53
N ILE A 206 3.57 -3.55 6.26
CA ILE A 206 4.03 -4.62 7.16
C ILE A 206 3.02 -4.82 8.30
N ALA A 207 2.51 -3.74 8.89
CA ALA A 207 1.50 -3.83 9.94
C ALA A 207 0.20 -4.50 9.46
N ALA A 208 -0.30 -4.13 8.28
CA ALA A 208 -1.47 -4.73 7.68
C ALA A 208 -1.27 -6.24 7.39
N ALA A 209 -0.10 -6.62 6.88
CA ALA A 209 0.27 -8.01 6.67
C ALA A 209 0.36 -8.77 8.01
N THR A 210 1.06 -8.23 9.00
CA THR A 210 1.18 -8.83 10.35
C THR A 210 -0.19 -9.05 11.00
N ARG A 211 -1.17 -8.14 10.84
CA ARG A 211 -2.53 -8.37 11.33
C ARG A 211 -3.20 -9.56 10.63
N LYS A 212 -3.09 -9.66 9.30
CA LYS A 212 -3.67 -10.74 8.49
C LYS A 212 -2.95 -12.09 8.58
N ALA A 213 -1.72 -12.11 9.08
CA ALA A 213 -0.88 -13.29 9.15
C ALA A 213 -1.56 -14.42 9.96
N ASN A 214 -1.56 -15.64 9.42
CA ASN A 214 -2.06 -16.82 10.14
C ASN A 214 -1.03 -17.32 11.17
N ILE A 215 -1.39 -18.35 11.95
CA ILE A 215 -0.55 -18.88 13.03
C ILE A 215 0.87 -19.29 12.61
N LYS A 216 1.06 -19.73 11.34
CA LYS A 216 2.38 -20.11 10.80
C LYS A 216 3.21 -18.92 10.30
N GLN A 217 2.54 -17.81 9.96
CA GLN A 217 3.17 -16.62 9.39
C GLN A 217 3.46 -15.57 10.48
N LYS A 218 2.55 -15.47 11.47
CA LYS A 218 2.54 -14.43 12.50
C LYS A 218 3.86 -14.32 13.27
N PRO A 219 4.50 -15.42 13.73
CA PRO A 219 5.76 -15.30 14.48
C PRO A 219 6.85 -14.58 13.69
N TYR A 220 7.04 -14.98 12.43
CA TYR A 220 8.02 -14.35 11.54
C TYR A 220 7.66 -12.90 11.23
N MET A 221 6.37 -12.62 10.97
CA MET A 221 5.91 -11.26 10.68
C MET A 221 6.05 -10.31 11.89
N LEU A 222 5.83 -10.79 13.11
CA LEU A 222 6.08 -10.02 14.34
C LEU A 222 7.57 -9.70 14.48
N SER A 223 8.46 -10.66 14.26
CA SER A 223 9.91 -10.44 14.28
C SER A 223 10.35 -9.38 13.26
N MET A 224 9.84 -9.49 12.03
CA MET A 224 10.12 -8.52 10.97
C MET A 224 9.58 -7.13 11.29
N PHE A 225 8.36 -7.04 11.82
CA PHE A 225 7.78 -5.77 12.20
C PHE A 225 8.51 -5.14 13.38
N ASN A 226 8.99 -5.94 14.34
CA ASN A 226 9.83 -5.46 15.43
C ASN A 226 11.10 -4.77 14.89
N ARG A 227 11.81 -5.43 13.97
CA ARG A 227 13.01 -4.85 13.32
C ARG A 227 12.70 -3.54 12.60
N LEU A 228 11.57 -3.46 11.91
CA LEU A 228 11.13 -2.23 11.25
C LEU A 228 10.86 -1.11 12.26
N ASN A 229 10.26 -1.44 13.40
CA ASN A 229 9.98 -0.48 14.47
C ASN A 229 11.28 0.12 15.04
N PHE A 230 12.33 -0.69 15.23
CA PHE A 230 13.64 -0.16 15.62
C PHE A 230 14.24 0.82 14.61
N ASN A 231 14.04 0.59 13.31
CA ASN A 231 14.51 1.50 12.27
C ASN A 231 13.68 2.80 12.20
N LEU A 232 12.36 2.72 12.48
CA LEU A 232 11.43 3.83 12.34
C LEU A 232 11.37 4.72 13.59
N TYR A 233 11.44 4.13 14.79
CA TYR A 233 11.19 4.81 16.05
C TYR A 233 12.07 6.06 16.28
N PRO A 234 13.38 6.08 15.93
CA PRO A 234 14.21 7.27 16.10
C PRO A 234 13.70 8.51 15.36
N THR A 235 12.93 8.33 14.28
CA THR A 235 12.43 9.43 13.45
C THR A 235 10.91 9.65 13.58
N LYS A 236 10.14 8.60 13.88
CA LYS A 236 8.67 8.63 13.95
C LYS A 236 8.13 7.78 15.11
N PRO A 237 8.45 8.11 16.38
CA PRO A 237 8.08 7.28 17.53
C PRO A 237 6.56 7.12 17.67
N LYS A 238 5.80 8.21 17.46
CA LYS A 238 4.33 8.19 17.50
C LYS A 238 3.70 7.33 16.41
N GLN A 239 4.32 7.23 15.23
CA GLN A 239 3.84 6.34 14.18
C GLN A 239 4.02 4.87 14.60
N VAL A 240 5.15 4.53 15.22
CA VAL A 240 5.37 3.17 15.74
C VAL A 240 4.36 2.84 16.84
N GLU A 241 4.18 3.72 17.82
CA GLU A 241 3.20 3.53 18.91
C GLU A 241 1.80 3.23 18.36
N VAL A 242 1.28 4.11 17.49
CA VAL A 242 -0.09 4.01 16.94
C VAL A 242 -0.29 2.75 16.09
N VAL A 243 0.75 2.27 15.41
CA VAL A 243 0.63 1.12 14.49
C VAL A 243 0.94 -0.21 15.18
N ALA A 244 1.92 -0.23 16.09
CA ALA A 244 2.43 -1.45 16.69
C ALA A 244 1.68 -1.89 17.96
N LEU A 245 1.29 -0.94 18.81
CA LEU A 245 0.58 -1.27 20.05
C LEU A 245 -0.75 -2.00 19.80
N PRO A 246 -1.61 -1.59 18.83
CA PRO A 246 -2.83 -2.35 18.55
C PRO A 246 -2.57 -3.81 18.18
N ILE A 247 -1.48 -4.11 17.46
CA ILE A 247 -1.11 -5.48 17.10
C ILE A 247 -0.69 -6.27 18.34
N LEU A 248 0.06 -5.66 19.26
CA LEU A 248 0.40 -6.31 20.53
C LEU A 248 -0.87 -6.62 21.35
N TRP A 249 -1.80 -5.67 21.42
CA TRP A 249 -3.07 -5.84 22.13
C TRP A 249 -3.91 -6.96 21.53
N GLU A 250 -4.03 -7.02 20.21
CA GLU A 250 -4.71 -8.11 19.50
C GLU A 250 -4.09 -9.48 19.82
N CYS A 251 -2.77 -9.59 19.82
CA CYS A 251 -2.07 -10.83 20.17
C CYS A 251 -2.35 -11.28 21.61
N LEU A 252 -2.33 -10.34 22.58
CA LEU A 252 -2.65 -10.64 23.98
C LEU A 252 -4.13 -10.99 24.18
N LYS A 253 -5.02 -10.38 23.39
CA LYS A 253 -6.46 -10.66 23.41
C LYS A 253 -6.80 -12.04 22.86
N ALA A 254 -6.12 -12.46 21.80
CA ALA A 254 -6.28 -13.78 21.17
C ALA A 254 -5.73 -14.94 22.01
N GLY A 255 -4.80 -14.67 22.93
CA GLY A 255 -4.19 -15.67 23.81
C GLY A 255 -2.93 -16.31 23.22
N LEU A 256 -2.06 -16.80 24.10
CA LEU A 256 -0.71 -17.29 23.77
C LEU A 256 -0.52 -18.77 24.14
N ALA A 257 -1.36 -19.64 23.58
CA ALA A 257 -1.31 -21.09 23.85
C ALA A 257 -0.16 -21.79 23.11
N ASP A 258 0.15 -21.34 21.89
CA ASP A 258 1.23 -21.89 21.09
C ASP A 258 2.60 -21.33 21.54
N SER A 259 3.59 -22.20 21.69
CA SER A 259 4.91 -21.84 22.24
C SER A 259 5.69 -20.90 21.30
N GLU A 260 5.60 -21.11 19.98
CA GLU A 260 6.27 -20.27 18.99
C GLU A 260 5.63 -18.88 18.95
N MET A 261 4.30 -18.82 18.96
CA MET A 261 3.55 -17.57 19.07
C MET A 261 3.88 -16.83 20.37
N LYS A 262 3.89 -17.53 21.51
CA LYS A 262 4.22 -16.93 22.81
C LYS A 262 5.61 -16.31 22.76
N LYS A 263 6.61 -17.02 22.25
CA LYS A 263 7.98 -16.50 22.08
C LYS A 263 8.01 -15.25 21.21
N ALA A 264 7.35 -15.27 20.05
CA ALA A 264 7.34 -14.12 19.14
C ALA A 264 6.64 -12.90 19.74
N VAL A 265 5.54 -13.09 20.49
CA VAL A 265 4.85 -12.00 21.17
C VAL A 265 5.68 -11.46 22.34
N THR A 266 6.41 -12.32 23.07
CA THR A 266 7.40 -11.89 24.08
C THR A 266 8.46 -10.99 23.45
N GLU A 267 9.09 -11.43 22.36
CA GLU A 267 10.12 -10.65 21.66
C GLU A 267 9.58 -9.32 21.12
N PHE A 268 8.34 -9.33 20.60
CA PHE A 268 7.67 -8.11 20.14
C PHE A 268 7.36 -7.14 21.28
N ALA A 269 6.84 -7.64 22.42
CA ALA A 269 6.57 -6.83 23.60
C ALA A 269 7.86 -6.23 24.18
N LYS A 270 8.93 -7.03 24.30
CA LYS A 270 10.25 -6.55 24.74
C LYS A 270 10.84 -5.52 23.77
N GLY A 271 10.66 -5.71 22.46
CA GLY A 271 11.10 -4.73 21.48
C GLY A 271 10.38 -3.38 21.62
N LEU A 272 9.07 -3.40 21.85
CA LEU A 272 8.30 -2.17 22.10
C LEU A 272 8.68 -1.53 23.44
N GLU A 273 8.87 -2.33 24.50
CA GLU A 273 9.38 -1.86 25.79
C GLU A 273 10.73 -1.15 25.63
N GLN A 274 11.68 -1.73 24.90
CA GLN A 274 12.99 -1.09 24.64
C GLN A 274 12.88 0.24 23.89
N LEU A 275 11.86 0.41 23.04
CA LEU A 275 11.67 1.62 22.25
C LEU A 275 11.00 2.74 23.04
N MET A 276 9.93 2.45 23.80
CA MET A 276 9.12 3.47 24.48
C MET A 276 9.26 3.50 26.00
N GLY A 277 9.93 2.51 26.58
CA GLY A 277 10.08 2.30 28.02
C GLY A 277 8.91 1.55 28.64
N GLU A 278 9.22 0.75 29.66
CA GLU A 278 8.24 -0.05 30.43
C GLU A 278 7.05 0.77 30.92
N ARG A 279 7.30 1.93 31.55
CA ARG A 279 6.23 2.77 32.11
C ARG A 279 5.24 3.21 31.04
N ALA A 280 5.71 3.72 29.90
CA ALA A 280 4.85 4.18 28.82
C ALA A 280 4.04 3.02 28.22
N LEU A 281 4.66 1.86 28.04
CA LEU A 281 3.99 0.66 27.53
C LEU A 281 2.88 0.19 28.48
N LEU A 282 3.14 0.14 29.79
CA LEU A 282 2.17 -0.31 30.79
C LEU A 282 1.04 0.71 31.02
N ASP A 283 1.31 2.00 30.90
CA ASP A 283 0.29 3.06 30.97
C ASP A 283 -0.69 2.91 29.80
N GLN A 284 -0.19 2.74 28.56
CA GLN A 284 -1.02 2.48 27.38
C GLN A 284 -1.80 1.17 27.50
N ALA A 285 -1.17 0.10 27.99
CA ALA A 285 -1.82 -1.18 28.20
C ALA A 285 -3.01 -1.10 29.16
N SER A 286 -2.94 -0.22 30.17
CA SER A 286 -4.01 -0.04 31.17
C SER A 286 -5.30 0.53 30.59
N MET A 287 -5.23 1.19 29.43
CA MET A 287 -6.39 1.72 28.71
C MET A 287 -7.03 0.69 27.78
N GLU A 288 -6.28 -0.34 27.37
CA GLU A 288 -6.65 -1.23 26.25
C GLU A 288 -6.85 -2.70 26.66
N LEU A 289 -6.31 -3.12 27.81
CA LEU A 289 -6.29 -4.49 28.32
C LEU A 289 -6.96 -4.62 29.69
N ASP A 290 -7.59 -5.76 29.96
CA ASP A 290 -8.04 -6.12 31.30
C ASP A 290 -6.87 -6.47 32.25
N PRO A 291 -7.10 -6.54 33.57
CA PRO A 291 -6.03 -6.81 34.54
C PRO A 291 -5.29 -8.13 34.35
N GLN A 292 -5.93 -9.18 33.83
CA GLN A 292 -5.27 -10.47 33.59
C GLN A 292 -4.30 -10.37 32.43
N ARG A 293 -4.72 -9.73 31.32
CA ARG A 293 -3.88 -9.51 30.14
C ARG A 293 -2.74 -8.52 30.41
N LYS A 294 -2.97 -7.52 31.26
CA LYS A 294 -1.90 -6.63 31.74
C LYS A 294 -0.84 -7.39 32.54
N LYS A 295 -1.24 -8.23 33.49
CA LYS A 295 -0.30 -9.08 34.24
C LYS A 295 0.46 -10.04 33.33
N LEU A 296 -0.20 -10.57 32.29
CA LEU A 296 0.48 -11.35 31.26
C LEU A 296 1.56 -10.51 30.58
N LEU A 297 1.24 -9.31 30.08
CA LEU A 297 2.23 -8.41 29.46
C LEU A 297 3.42 -8.12 30.39
N GLU A 298 3.15 -7.78 31.66
CA GLU A 298 4.19 -7.55 32.67
C GLU A 298 5.12 -8.78 32.82
N SER A 299 4.57 -9.99 32.76
CA SER A 299 5.37 -11.22 32.80
C SER A 299 6.18 -11.47 31.52
N LEU A 300 5.73 -10.98 30.37
CA LEU A 300 6.44 -11.14 29.10
C LEU A 300 7.62 -10.17 28.96
N ILE A 301 7.54 -8.97 29.54
CA ILE A 301 8.58 -7.94 29.41
C ILE A 301 9.68 -8.03 30.47
N ARG A 302 9.44 -8.73 31.58
CA ARG A 302 10.47 -9.12 32.56
C ARG A 302 11.47 -10.12 31.96
#